data_AF-A0A2A2KGR2-F1
#
_entry.id   AF-A0A2A2KGR2-F1
#
_cell.length_a   1.000
_cell.length_b   1.000
_cell.length_c   1.000
_cell.angle_alpha   90.00
_cell.angle_beta   90.00
_cell.angle_gamma   90.00
#
_symmetry.space_group_name_H-M   'P 1'
#
loop_
_entity.id
_entity.type
_entity.pdbx_description
1 polymer ?
#
loop_
_entity_poly.entity_id
_entity_poly.type
_entity_poly.pdbx_seq_one_letter_code
_entity_poly.pdbx_strand_id
1 'polypeptide(L)'
;MGMGTISWSRKAVKQLRKINKADQPKIYDAAQALAHMPNVQNVKTLVNHQYGYRLRVGNYRILFDWDGGVKIVNIEEIINGADGRPAFVVLPYADYISSRPKDDLVPNAVVGYMVKDGLTPIGAWRKHLDLTQAQVAERLGISQSAYAQQEAAERPRKATREKIAAALGIPVQSLDL
;
A
#
# COMPACT_ATOMS: atom_id res chain seq x y z
N MET A 1 -25.77 0.31 -1.72
CA MET A 1 -24.67 0.42 -0.74
C MET A 1 -23.46 0.94 -1.50
N GLY A 2 -22.88 2.06 -1.09
CA GLY A 2 -21.72 2.64 -1.77
C GLY A 2 -20.50 1.73 -1.63
N MET A 3 -19.60 1.77 -2.62
CA MET A 3 -18.32 1.05 -2.55
C MET A 3 -17.53 1.52 -1.32
N GLY A 4 -17.13 0.58 -0.45
CA GLY A 4 -16.31 0.92 0.71
C GLY A 4 -14.94 1.47 0.29
N THR A 5 -14.45 2.49 0.99
CA THR A 5 -13.10 3.04 0.74
C THR A 5 -12.02 2.06 1.16
N ILE A 6 -10.99 1.90 0.33
CA ILE A 6 -9.81 1.07 0.64
C ILE A 6 -8.59 1.96 0.80
N SER A 7 -7.84 1.71 1.85
CA SER A 7 -6.55 2.36 2.13
C SER A 7 -5.50 1.32 2.53
N TRP A 8 -4.23 1.62 2.28
CA TRP A 8 -3.11 0.73 2.56
C TRP A 8 -2.13 1.37 3.53
N SER A 9 -1.63 0.63 4.51
CA SER A 9 -0.48 1.07 5.27
C SER A 9 0.76 1.10 4.36
N ARG A 10 1.70 2.02 4.62
CA ARG A 10 2.99 2.03 3.88
C ARG A 10 3.72 0.69 3.99
N LYS A 11 3.60 0.03 5.15
CA LYS A 11 4.15 -1.31 5.38
C LYS A 11 3.58 -2.32 4.37
N ALA A 12 2.25 -2.35 4.22
CA ALA A 12 1.60 -3.25 3.28
C ALA A 12 2.01 -2.97 1.84
N VAL A 13 2.12 -1.69 1.44
CA VAL A 13 2.61 -1.32 0.09
C VAL A 13 4.06 -1.79 -0.12
N LYS A 14 4.95 -1.59 0.86
CA LYS A 14 6.34 -2.09 0.80
C LYS A 14 6.41 -3.60 0.69
N GLN A 15 5.53 -4.32 1.40
CA GLN A 15 5.45 -5.78 1.32
C GLN A 15 4.97 -6.21 -0.07
N LEU A 16 3.92 -5.59 -0.60
CA LEU A 16 3.41 -5.86 -1.94
C LEU A 16 4.51 -5.71 -3.00
N ARG A 17 5.32 -4.64 -2.91
CA ARG A 17 6.40 -4.39 -3.87
C ARG A 17 7.52 -5.43 -3.84
N LYS A 18 7.72 -6.13 -2.71
CA LYS A 18 8.71 -7.21 -2.56
C LYS A 18 8.23 -8.55 -3.12
N ILE A 19 6.92 -8.73 -3.27
CA ILE A 19 6.32 -9.93 -3.85
C ILE A 19 6.68 -10.00 -5.34
N ASN A 20 6.72 -11.21 -5.91
CA ASN A 20 6.92 -11.41 -7.35
C ASN A 20 5.96 -10.53 -8.17
N LYS A 21 6.49 -9.84 -9.19
CA LYS A 21 5.74 -8.95 -10.08
C LYS A 21 4.50 -9.59 -10.70
N ALA A 22 4.53 -10.89 -10.97
CA ALA A 22 3.38 -11.62 -11.52
C ALA A 22 2.21 -11.77 -10.52
N ASP A 23 2.47 -11.67 -9.22
CA ASP A 23 1.47 -11.86 -8.17
C ASP A 23 0.97 -10.53 -7.58
N GLN A 24 1.71 -9.43 -7.73
CA GLN A 24 1.30 -8.11 -7.24
C GLN A 24 -0.11 -7.71 -7.75
N PRO A 25 -0.43 -7.86 -9.06
CA PRO A 25 -1.76 -7.51 -9.58
C PRO A 25 -2.87 -8.37 -8.97
N LYS A 26 -2.63 -9.66 -8.73
CA LYS A 26 -3.63 -10.56 -8.14
C LYS A 26 -3.99 -10.15 -6.71
N ILE A 27 -2.97 -9.77 -5.92
CA ILE A 27 -3.14 -9.29 -4.55
C ILE A 27 -3.88 -7.95 -4.54
N TYR A 28 -3.53 -7.05 -5.46
CA TYR A 28 -4.21 -5.77 -5.62
C TYR A 28 -5.70 -5.95 -5.97
N ASP A 29 -6.03 -6.78 -6.96
CA ASP A 29 -7.40 -7.03 -7.39
C ASP A 29 -8.24 -7.67 -6.27
N ALA A 30 -7.64 -8.60 -5.53
CA ALA A 30 -8.29 -9.22 -4.37
C ALA A 30 -8.54 -8.21 -3.23
N ALA A 31 -7.60 -7.30 -2.96
CA ALA A 31 -7.81 -6.21 -2.00
C ALA A 31 -8.90 -5.23 -2.49
N GLN A 32 -8.95 -4.93 -3.79
CA GLN A 32 -10.00 -4.10 -4.38
C GLN A 32 -11.40 -4.71 -4.19
N ALA A 33 -11.52 -6.03 -4.24
CA ALA A 33 -12.78 -6.72 -3.97
C ALA A 33 -13.32 -6.46 -2.56
N LEU A 34 -12.46 -6.12 -1.59
CA LEU A 34 -12.86 -5.78 -0.21
C LEU A 34 -13.75 -4.52 -0.13
N ALA A 35 -13.86 -3.72 -1.19
CA ALA A 35 -14.84 -2.64 -1.27
C ALA A 35 -16.30 -3.15 -1.15
N HIS A 36 -16.53 -4.46 -1.35
CA HIS A 36 -17.84 -5.11 -1.27
C HIS A 36 -18.09 -5.84 0.06
N MET A 37 -17.28 -5.58 1.09
CA MET A 37 -17.50 -6.16 2.42
C MET A 37 -18.96 -5.90 2.89
N PRO A 38 -19.61 -6.89 3.53
CA PRO A 38 -19.06 -8.19 3.96
C PRO A 38 -19.10 -9.30 2.89
N ASN A 39 -19.62 -9.01 1.69
CA ASN A 39 -19.90 -10.01 0.65
C ASN A 39 -18.65 -10.37 -0.17
N VAL A 40 -17.59 -10.79 0.51
CA VAL A 40 -16.30 -11.14 -0.11
C VAL A 40 -15.87 -12.54 0.32
N GLN A 41 -15.55 -13.37 -0.66
CA GLN A 41 -15.11 -14.76 -0.43
C GLN A 41 -13.69 -14.80 0.13
N ASN A 42 -13.33 -15.92 0.76
CA ASN A 42 -11.99 -16.17 1.33
C ASN A 42 -11.56 -15.21 2.45
N VAL A 43 -12.50 -14.45 3.00
CA VAL A 43 -12.31 -13.62 4.20
C VAL A 43 -12.62 -14.44 5.45
N LYS A 44 -11.78 -14.32 6.47
CA LYS A 44 -12.03 -14.83 7.83
C LYS A 44 -11.73 -13.75 8.86
N THR A 45 -12.52 -13.72 9.92
CA THR A 45 -12.20 -12.97 11.14
C THR A 45 -11.00 -13.62 11.83
N LEU A 46 -10.10 -12.81 12.37
CA LEU A 46 -9.03 -13.28 13.22
C LEU A 46 -9.44 -13.09 14.69
N VAL A 47 -9.12 -14.06 15.52
CA VAL A 47 -9.38 -14.04 16.98
C VAL A 47 -8.03 -14.04 17.68
N ASN A 48 -7.91 -13.28 18.78
CA ASN A 48 -6.66 -13.10 19.52
C ASN A 48 -5.50 -12.60 18.64
N HIS A 49 -5.81 -11.74 17.66
CA HIS A 49 -4.85 -11.16 16.74
C HIS A 49 -4.93 -9.64 16.75
N GLN A 50 -3.82 -8.98 16.41
CA GLN A 50 -3.73 -7.51 16.35
C GLN A 50 -4.58 -6.85 15.25
N TYR A 51 -5.17 -7.62 14.34
CA TYR A 51 -5.94 -7.15 13.18
C TYR A 51 -7.25 -7.93 13.11
N GLY A 52 -8.30 -7.32 12.57
CA GLY A 52 -9.65 -7.88 12.57
C GLY A 52 -9.87 -9.03 11.58
N TYR A 53 -9.27 -8.96 10.39
CA TYR A 53 -9.63 -9.84 9.28
C TYR A 53 -8.41 -10.30 8.47
N ARG A 54 -8.61 -11.41 7.76
CA ARG A 54 -7.68 -11.95 6.76
C ARG A 54 -8.41 -12.36 5.49
N LEU A 55 -7.92 -11.91 4.34
CA LEU A 55 -8.26 -12.43 3.02
C LEU A 55 -7.15 -13.35 2.49
N ARG A 56 -7.49 -14.55 2.00
CA ARG A 56 -6.54 -15.48 1.36
C ARG A 56 -6.50 -15.27 -0.15
N VAL A 57 -5.29 -15.13 -0.70
CA VAL A 57 -5.04 -14.96 -2.15
C VAL A 57 -3.90 -15.88 -2.56
N GLY A 58 -4.23 -17.10 -3.02
CA GLY A 58 -3.23 -18.13 -3.32
C GLY A 58 -2.32 -18.42 -2.12
N ASN A 59 -1.03 -18.14 -2.30
CA ASN A 59 0.03 -18.28 -1.29
C ASN A 59 0.18 -17.05 -0.39
N TYR A 60 -0.71 -16.06 -0.47
CA TYR A 60 -0.62 -14.84 0.33
C TYR A 60 -1.83 -14.66 1.24
N ARG A 61 -1.62 -13.90 2.31
CA ARG A 61 -2.64 -13.44 3.26
C ARG A 61 -2.58 -11.92 3.31
N ILE A 62 -3.72 -11.29 3.06
CA ILE A 62 -3.91 -9.86 3.25
C ILE A 62 -4.58 -9.69 4.61
N LEU A 63 -3.90 -9.05 5.56
CA LEU A 63 -4.47 -8.71 6.86
C LEU A 63 -5.01 -7.29 6.79
N PHE A 64 -6.22 -7.10 7.31
CA PHE A 64 -6.91 -5.82 7.23
C PHE A 64 -7.85 -5.60 8.43
N ASP A 65 -8.11 -4.33 8.71
CA ASP A 65 -9.18 -3.89 9.60
C ASP A 65 -10.34 -3.36 8.75
N TRP A 66 -11.57 -3.55 9.23
CA TRP A 66 -12.78 -3.06 8.57
C TRP A 66 -13.67 -2.37 9.60
N ASP A 67 -13.70 -1.03 9.53
CA ASP A 67 -14.51 -0.14 10.36
C ASP A 67 -14.82 1.13 9.55
N GLY A 68 -16.02 1.22 8.97
CA GLY A 68 -16.42 2.28 8.03
C GLY A 68 -15.71 2.25 6.66
N GLY A 69 -14.51 1.66 6.58
CA GLY A 69 -13.71 1.43 5.39
C GLY A 69 -12.71 0.30 5.61
N VAL A 70 -12.08 -0.17 4.55
CA VAL A 70 -11.09 -1.25 4.60
C VAL A 70 -9.69 -0.65 4.67
N LYS A 71 -8.92 -1.09 5.67
CA LYS A 71 -7.53 -0.71 5.85
C LYS A 71 -6.64 -1.92 5.76
N ILE A 72 -5.88 -2.03 4.68
CA ILE A 72 -4.89 -3.09 4.49
C ILE A 72 -3.66 -2.78 5.34
N VAL A 73 -3.35 -3.65 6.29
CA VAL A 73 -2.31 -3.39 7.30
C VAL A 73 -1.05 -4.23 7.09
N ASN A 74 -1.19 -5.45 6.57
CA ASN A 74 -0.07 -6.38 6.38
C ASN A 74 -0.33 -7.32 5.19
N ILE A 75 0.73 -7.73 4.50
CA ILE A 75 0.69 -8.84 3.53
C ILE A 75 1.74 -9.86 3.93
N GLU A 76 1.32 -11.13 4.03
CA GLU A 76 2.16 -12.25 4.46
C GLU A 76 2.14 -13.35 3.41
N GLU A 77 3.31 -13.90 3.11
CA GLU A 77 3.44 -15.13 2.34
C GLU A 77 3.20 -16.34 3.26
N ILE A 78 2.39 -17.28 2.78
CA ILE A 78 2.09 -18.53 3.45
C ILE A 78 3.25 -19.48 3.17
N ILE A 79 4.14 -19.63 4.14
CA ILE A 79 5.17 -20.66 4.11
C ILE A 79 4.56 -21.93 4.73
N ASN A 80 4.41 -22.97 3.91
CA ASN A 80 4.11 -24.31 4.42
C ASN A 80 5.43 -24.90 4.92
N GLY A 81 5.49 -25.28 6.20
CA GLY A 81 6.59 -26.08 6.71
C GLY A 81 6.67 -27.45 6.01
N ALA A 82 7.77 -28.17 6.21
CA ALA A 82 7.96 -29.52 5.66
C ALA A 82 6.88 -30.53 6.11
N ASP A 83 6.11 -30.21 7.15
CA ASP A 83 4.99 -30.98 7.71
C ASP A 83 3.60 -30.48 7.25
N GLY A 84 3.53 -29.51 6.34
CA GLY A 84 2.28 -28.92 5.85
C GLY A 84 1.62 -27.94 6.83
N ARG A 85 2.24 -27.64 7.98
CA ARG A 85 1.73 -26.64 8.92
C ARG A 85 2.23 -25.24 8.53
N PRO A 86 1.37 -24.21 8.54
CA PRO A 86 1.81 -22.84 8.32
C PRO A 86 2.79 -22.41 9.41
N ALA A 87 3.96 -21.90 9.02
CA ALA A 87 4.94 -21.36 9.96
C ALA A 87 4.50 -19.97 10.45
N PHE A 88 3.57 -19.90 11.41
CA PHE A 88 3.23 -18.65 12.11
C PHE A 88 3.15 -18.87 13.61
N VAL A 89 3.96 -18.11 14.35
CA VAL A 89 3.96 -18.01 15.82
C VAL A 89 2.96 -16.92 16.22
N VAL A 90 2.06 -17.22 17.15
CA VAL A 90 1.15 -16.24 17.77
C VAL A 90 1.92 -15.51 18.87
N LEU A 91 2.12 -14.19 18.70
CA LEU A 91 2.63 -13.32 19.77
C LEU A 91 1.47 -12.85 20.67
N PRO A 92 1.61 -12.85 22.02
CA PRO A 92 0.61 -12.32 22.93
C PRO A 92 0.36 -10.81 22.72
N TYR A 93 -0.92 -10.44 22.66
CA TYR A 93 -1.48 -9.15 22.27
C TYR A 93 -1.11 -7.95 23.17
N ALA A 94 -0.67 -8.19 24.41
CA ALA A 94 -0.61 -7.18 25.47
C ALA A 94 0.48 -6.09 25.26
N ASP A 95 1.59 -6.41 24.60
CA ASP A 95 2.72 -5.46 24.45
C ASP A 95 2.64 -4.62 23.16
N TYR A 96 1.73 -4.93 22.24
CA TYR A 96 1.71 -4.32 20.90
C TYR A 96 0.98 -2.97 20.83
N ILE A 97 0.08 -2.65 21.78
CA ILE A 97 -0.86 -1.53 21.64
C ILE A 97 -0.22 -0.13 21.84
N SER A 98 0.99 -0.02 22.38
CA SER A 98 1.53 1.27 22.85
C SER A 98 2.25 2.14 21.78
N SER A 99 2.41 1.65 20.54
CA SER A 99 3.15 2.39 19.50
C SER A 99 2.48 2.33 18.12
N ARG A 100 1.21 2.74 18.00
CA ARG A 100 0.66 3.04 16.67
C ARG A 100 1.26 4.36 16.15
N PRO A 101 2.02 4.38 15.05
CA PRO A 101 2.15 5.61 14.28
C PRO A 101 0.74 5.94 13.75
N LYS A 102 0.27 7.19 13.93
CA LYS A 102 -0.90 7.70 13.19
C LYS A 102 -0.61 7.49 11.70
N ASP A 103 -1.39 6.61 11.08
CA ASP A 103 -1.03 6.02 9.79
C ASP A 103 -1.06 7.03 8.62
N ASP A 104 0.07 7.18 7.96
CA ASP A 104 0.19 7.71 6.59
C ASP A 104 -0.42 6.69 5.61
N LEU A 105 -1.74 6.71 5.46
CA LEU A 105 -2.46 5.79 4.58
C LEU A 105 -2.22 6.13 3.11
N VAL A 106 -1.93 5.09 2.32
CA VAL A 106 -1.79 5.17 0.87
C VAL A 106 -3.13 4.83 0.22
N PRO A 107 -3.69 5.71 -0.63
CA PRO A 107 -4.95 5.45 -1.33
C PRO A 107 -4.85 4.22 -2.25
N ASN A 108 -5.95 3.47 -2.38
CA ASN A 108 -5.99 2.28 -3.24
C ASN A 108 -5.63 2.60 -4.72
N ALA A 109 -5.96 3.80 -5.21
CA ALA A 109 -5.60 4.23 -6.56
C ALA A 109 -4.08 4.37 -6.75
N VAL A 110 -3.37 4.94 -5.77
CA VAL A 110 -1.90 5.08 -5.80
C VAL A 110 -1.24 3.70 -5.92
N VAL A 111 -1.70 2.73 -5.12
CA VAL A 111 -1.20 1.35 -5.21
C VAL A 111 -1.51 0.72 -6.58
N GLY A 112 -2.70 0.98 -7.12
CA GLY A 112 -3.10 0.52 -8.45
C GLY A 112 -2.18 1.03 -9.55
N TYR A 113 -1.87 2.33 -9.56
CA TYR A 113 -0.92 2.92 -10.51
C TYR A 113 0.47 2.30 -10.41
N MET A 114 0.94 1.96 -9.22
CA MET A 114 2.25 1.32 -9.05
C MET A 114 2.28 -0.12 -9.57
N VAL A 115 1.18 -0.86 -9.38
CA VAL A 115 1.11 -2.30 -9.67
C VAL A 115 0.68 -2.58 -11.11
N LYS A 116 -0.27 -1.81 -11.64
CA LYS A 116 -0.87 -2.02 -12.97
C LYS A 116 -0.18 -1.18 -14.05
N ASP A 117 0.11 0.09 -13.74
CA ASP A 117 0.73 1.01 -14.71
C ASP A 117 2.26 1.05 -14.57
N GLY A 118 2.83 0.37 -13.57
CA GLY A 118 4.27 0.35 -13.31
C GLY A 118 4.85 1.70 -12.86
N LEU A 119 4.02 2.62 -12.39
CA LEU A 119 4.47 3.96 -12.00
C LEU A 119 5.33 3.94 -10.73
N THR A 120 6.28 4.87 -10.66
CA THR A 120 7.03 5.15 -9.43
C THR A 120 6.07 5.72 -8.36
N PRO A 121 6.43 5.67 -7.06
CA PRO A 121 5.61 6.30 -6.02
C PRO A 121 5.29 7.77 -6.32
N ILE A 122 6.27 8.52 -6.86
CA ILE A 122 6.09 9.92 -7.26
C ILE A 122 5.06 10.04 -8.38
N GLY A 123 5.21 9.27 -9.46
CA GLY A 123 4.28 9.29 -10.59
C GLY A 123 2.87 8.87 -10.18
N ALA A 124 2.75 7.87 -9.32
CA ALA A 124 1.47 7.39 -8.80
C ALA A 124 0.76 8.45 -7.94
N TRP A 125 1.46 9.13 -7.02
CA TRP A 125 0.88 10.23 -6.25
C TRP A 125 0.54 11.43 -7.11
N ARG A 126 1.40 11.81 -8.07
CA ARG A 126 1.11 12.89 -9.02
C ARG A 126 -0.18 12.62 -9.79
N LYS A 127 -0.35 11.40 -10.32
CA LYS A 127 -1.54 11.01 -11.08
C LYS A 127 -2.78 10.95 -10.20
N HIS A 128 -2.66 10.49 -8.96
CA HIS A 128 -3.76 10.47 -8.00
C HIS A 128 -4.24 11.87 -7.58
N LEU A 129 -3.34 12.85 -7.58
CA LEU A 129 -3.64 14.26 -7.30
C LEU A 129 -4.06 15.05 -8.55
N ASP A 130 -4.24 14.38 -9.69
CA ASP A 130 -4.59 14.98 -10.99
C ASP A 130 -3.62 16.09 -11.45
N LEU A 131 -2.33 15.93 -11.13
CA LEU A 131 -1.28 16.89 -11.51
C LEU A 131 -0.54 16.46 -12.77
N THR A 132 -0.18 17.41 -13.63
CA THR A 132 0.72 17.19 -14.77
C THR A 132 2.18 17.30 -14.35
N GLN A 133 3.10 16.74 -15.15
CA GLN A 133 4.54 16.90 -14.90
C GLN A 133 4.97 18.36 -14.96
N ALA A 134 4.36 19.17 -15.85
CA ALA A 134 4.64 20.59 -15.98
C ALA A 134 4.24 21.36 -14.71
N GLN A 135 3.05 21.08 -14.15
CA GLN A 135 2.58 21.72 -12.92
C GLN A 135 3.49 21.43 -11.72
N VAL A 136 3.96 20.19 -11.57
CA VAL A 136 4.88 19.85 -10.47
C VAL A 136 6.26 20.49 -10.69
N ALA A 137 6.74 20.52 -11.93
CA ALA A 137 7.99 21.17 -12.28
C ALA A 137 7.96 22.68 -11.99
N GLU A 138 6.84 23.35 -12.31
CA GLU A 138 6.60 24.76 -12.00
C GLU A 138 6.65 25.02 -10.49
N ARG A 139 5.97 24.19 -9.68
CA ARG A 139 6.02 24.28 -8.21
C ARG A 139 7.43 24.09 -7.64
N LEU A 140 8.27 23.31 -8.32
CA LEU A 140 9.66 23.06 -7.94
C LEU A 140 10.65 24.11 -8.48
N GLY A 141 10.21 24.99 -9.38
CA GLY A 141 11.07 25.94 -10.07
C GLY A 141 12.11 25.27 -10.99
N ILE A 142 11.79 24.13 -11.59
CA ILE A 142 12.67 23.39 -12.51
C ILE A 142 11.99 23.15 -13.86
N SER A 143 12.75 22.71 -14.88
CA SER A 143 12.15 22.34 -16.17
C SER A 143 11.30 21.07 -16.05
N GLN A 144 10.28 20.94 -16.91
CA GLN A 144 9.47 19.72 -17.01
C GLN A 144 10.34 18.48 -17.28
N SER A 145 11.37 18.60 -18.13
CA SER A 145 12.29 17.51 -18.44
C SER A 145 13.13 17.08 -17.23
N ALA A 146 13.60 18.05 -16.42
CA ALA A 146 14.33 17.76 -15.19
C ALA A 146 13.42 17.05 -14.16
N TYR A 147 12.17 17.48 -14.03
CA TYR A 147 11.20 16.80 -13.18
C TYR A 147 10.88 15.39 -13.69
N ALA A 148 10.69 15.20 -14.99
CA ALA A 148 10.43 13.88 -15.58
C ALA A 148 11.57 12.88 -15.29
N GLN A 149 12.83 13.34 -15.34
CA GLN A 149 13.99 12.53 -14.94
C GLN A 149 13.96 12.16 -13.45
N GLN A 150 13.54 13.09 -12.58
CA GLN A 150 13.40 12.82 -11.14
C GLN A 150 12.24 11.85 -10.83
N GLU A 151 11.12 11.96 -11.55
CA GLU A 151 9.95 11.07 -11.42
C GLU A 151 10.26 9.65 -11.89
N ALA A 152 11.06 9.49 -12.96
CA ALA A 152 11.48 8.20 -13.49
C ALA A 152 12.50 7.47 -12.61
N ALA A 153 13.15 8.16 -11.67
CA ALA A 153 14.11 7.54 -10.77
C ALA A 153 13.39 6.61 -9.78
N GLU A 154 13.78 5.33 -9.74
CA GLU A 154 13.19 4.35 -8.82
C GLU A 154 13.50 4.65 -7.34
N ARG A 155 14.67 5.24 -7.08
CA ARG A 155 15.19 5.55 -5.74
C ARG A 155 15.79 6.95 -5.69
N PRO A 156 14.95 8.00 -5.73
CA PRO A 156 15.42 9.37 -5.66
C PRO A 156 16.07 9.66 -4.30
N ARG A 157 17.08 10.52 -4.29
CA ARG A 157 17.77 10.95 -3.07
C ARG A 157 16.76 11.54 -2.08
N LYS A 158 17.04 11.43 -0.78
CA LYS A 158 16.15 11.94 0.29
C LYS A 158 15.75 13.41 0.05
N ALA A 159 16.71 14.27 -0.24
CA ALA A 159 16.46 15.69 -0.53
C ALA A 159 15.52 15.91 -1.72
N THR A 160 15.62 15.08 -2.77
CA THR A 160 14.71 15.14 -3.92
C THR A 160 13.30 14.73 -3.53
N ARG A 161 13.14 13.67 -2.73
CA ARG A 161 11.83 13.23 -2.23
C ARG A 161 11.17 14.29 -1.35
N GLU A 162 11.93 14.96 -0.50
CA GLU A 162 11.40 16.03 0.36
C GLU A 162 10.86 17.20 -0.47
N LYS A 163 11.62 17.65 -1.47
CA LYS A 163 11.18 18.73 -2.39
C LYS A 163 9.92 18.33 -3.17
N ILE A 164 9.89 17.12 -3.73
CA ILE A 164 8.75 16.64 -4.51
C ILE A 164 7.52 16.44 -3.60
N ALA A 165 7.68 15.86 -2.41
CA ALA A 165 6.59 15.71 -1.44
C ALA A 165 5.98 17.06 -1.06
N ALA A 166 6.82 18.07 -0.82
CA ALA A 166 6.37 19.44 -0.57
C ALA A 166 5.59 20.02 -1.76
N ALA A 167 6.07 19.82 -3.00
CA ALA A 167 5.38 20.29 -4.21
C ALA A 167 4.05 19.57 -4.46
N LEU A 168 3.93 18.30 -4.05
CA LEU A 168 2.71 17.51 -4.12
C LEU A 168 1.75 17.77 -2.95
N GLY A 169 2.20 18.43 -1.87
CA GLY A 169 1.41 18.67 -0.68
C GLY A 169 1.14 17.42 0.16
N ILE A 170 2.07 16.46 0.15
CA ILE A 170 1.95 15.18 0.89
C ILE A 170 3.10 14.99 1.87
N PRO A 171 2.94 14.16 2.92
CA PRO A 171 4.04 13.77 3.78
C PRO A 171 5.15 13.09 2.98
N VAL A 172 6.42 13.37 3.30
CA VAL A 172 7.58 12.74 2.63
C VAL A 172 7.55 11.21 2.73
N GLN A 173 6.98 10.70 3.83
CA GLN A 173 6.79 9.29 4.09
C GLN A 173 5.93 8.59 3.03
N SER A 174 5.01 9.31 2.39
CA SER A 174 4.15 8.81 1.31
C SER A 174 4.91 8.49 0.02
N LEU A 175 6.12 9.05 -0.15
CA LEU A 175 7.04 8.75 -1.26
C LEU A 175 8.11 7.71 -0.88
N ASP A 176 8.16 7.29 0.37
CA ASP A 176 9.00 6.20 0.83
C ASP A 176 8.22 4.88 0.82
N LEU A 177 7.85 4.44 -0.38
CA LEU A 177 7.15 3.19 -0.67
C LEU A 177 8.06 2.24 -1.41
#